data_AF-A0A178KIC2-F1
#
_entry.id   AF-A0A178KIC2-F1
#
_cell.length_a   1.000
_cell.length_b   1.000
_cell.length_c   1.000
_cell.angle_alpha   90.00
_cell.angle_beta   90.00
_cell.angle_gamma   90.00
#
_symmetry.space_group_name_H-M   'P 1'
#
loop_
_entity.id
_entity.type
_entity.pdbx_description
1 polymer ?
#
loop_
_entity_poly.entity_id
_entity_poly.type
_entity_poly.pdbx_seq_one_letter_code
_entity_poly.pdbx_strand_id
1 'polypeptide(L)'
;MRYSDIVENWKRFAAVIDKLGGEVQSLFIDEPATKKEITILEGKLGFELPLSLKEVLLTFSKRVEFRWFFPDGYELDGDLSLISSGDRHWSLDGIVQFNDDKNGWKDEVFPNMDDPYDLVWHNKLAFHEVGNGDYLAIDLAQPGREPVVYLSHDDGEGHGIELAKDFKEFLFISSRLGCVGGEDWQWLPFIEDGKGYINPDCDIAVKFRETLGVKA
;
A
#
# COMPACT_ATOMS: atom_id res chain seq x y z
N MET A 1 -2.18 -15.70 9.85
CA MET A 1 -1.60 -15.08 8.63
C MET A 1 -0.13 -15.43 8.60
N ARG A 2 0.39 -16.00 7.52
CA ARG A 2 1.84 -16.26 7.36
C ARG A 2 2.34 -15.47 6.17
N TYR A 3 3.53 -14.88 6.27
CA TYR A 3 4.13 -14.18 5.13
C TYR A 3 4.36 -15.07 3.92
N SER A 4 4.50 -16.39 4.10
CA SER A 4 4.50 -17.34 2.99
C SER A 4 3.24 -17.29 2.13
N ASP A 5 2.08 -17.03 2.74
CA ASP A 5 0.80 -16.94 2.03
C ASP A 5 0.75 -15.64 1.18
N ILE A 6 1.32 -14.54 1.69
CA ILE A 6 1.47 -13.27 0.97
C ILE A 6 2.38 -13.45 -0.26
N VAL A 7 3.54 -14.06 -0.08
CA VAL A 7 4.49 -14.31 -1.18
C VAL A 7 3.89 -15.22 -2.24
N GLU A 8 3.15 -16.24 -1.82
CA GLU A 8 2.46 -17.15 -2.74
C GLU A 8 1.38 -16.42 -3.55
N ASN A 9 0.64 -15.49 -2.94
CA ASN A 9 -0.31 -14.65 -3.67
C ASN A 9 0.40 -13.80 -4.72
N TRP A 10 1.48 -13.09 -4.37
CA TRP A 10 2.24 -12.27 -5.33
C TRP A 10 2.78 -13.10 -6.50
N LYS A 11 3.29 -14.30 -6.23
CA LYS A 11 3.75 -15.23 -7.28
C LYS A 11 2.62 -15.68 -8.22
N ARG A 12 1.43 -15.94 -7.69
CA ARG A 12 0.25 -16.30 -8.49
C ARG A 12 -0.18 -15.17 -9.40
N PHE A 13 -0.24 -13.95 -8.87
CA PHE A 13 -0.54 -12.77 -9.68
C PHE A 13 0.54 -12.56 -10.75
N ALA A 14 1.82 -12.56 -10.39
CA ALA A 14 2.91 -12.44 -11.35
C ALA A 14 2.82 -13.47 -12.49
N ALA A 15 2.57 -14.74 -12.17
CA ALA A 15 2.43 -15.80 -13.18
C ALA A 15 1.22 -15.61 -14.09
N VAL A 16 0.10 -15.07 -13.57
CA VAL A 16 -1.07 -14.77 -14.39
C VAL A 16 -0.84 -13.56 -15.29
N ILE A 17 -0.21 -12.49 -14.77
CA ILE A 17 0.12 -11.30 -15.56
C ILE A 17 1.05 -11.68 -16.73
N ASP A 18 2.09 -12.46 -16.48
CA ASP A 18 3.00 -12.98 -17.51
C ASP A 18 2.23 -13.79 -18.57
N LYS A 19 1.32 -14.67 -18.15
CA LYS A 19 0.48 -15.47 -19.05
C LYS A 19 -0.49 -14.64 -19.90
N LEU A 20 -0.97 -13.51 -19.38
CA LEU A 20 -1.80 -12.56 -20.12
C LEU A 20 -0.99 -11.75 -21.15
N GLY A 21 0.34 -11.81 -21.11
CA GLY A 21 1.25 -10.99 -21.91
C GLY A 21 1.56 -9.64 -21.29
N GLY A 22 1.26 -9.46 -19.99
CA GLY A 22 1.60 -8.26 -19.23
C GLY A 22 3.05 -8.28 -18.76
N GLU A 23 3.45 -7.23 -18.08
CA GLU A 23 4.82 -7.06 -17.59
C GLU A 23 4.88 -7.27 -16.07
N VAL A 24 5.81 -8.11 -15.59
CA VAL A 24 6.19 -8.17 -14.17
C VAL A 24 7.58 -7.55 -14.04
N GLN A 25 7.64 -6.28 -13.66
CA GLN A 25 8.89 -5.54 -13.57
C GLN A 25 9.76 -6.00 -12.39
N SER A 26 9.12 -6.31 -11.26
CA SER A 26 9.83 -6.78 -10.08
C SER A 26 8.99 -7.73 -9.24
N LEU A 27 9.66 -8.73 -8.67
CA LEU A 27 9.20 -9.50 -7.51
C LEU A 27 10.43 -9.81 -6.66
N PHE A 28 10.84 -8.83 -5.87
CA PHE A 28 12.00 -8.87 -5.01
C PHE A 28 11.58 -8.78 -3.55
N ILE A 29 12.14 -9.67 -2.73
CA ILE A 29 11.90 -9.73 -1.29
C ILE A 29 13.25 -9.97 -0.64
N ASP A 30 13.71 -8.99 0.12
CA ASP A 30 14.96 -9.07 0.85
C ASP A 30 14.76 -9.82 2.18
N GLU A 31 15.86 -10.14 2.85
CA GLU A 31 15.86 -10.68 4.20
C GLU A 31 15.25 -9.70 5.24
N PRO A 32 14.80 -10.19 6.40
CA PRO A 32 14.34 -9.31 7.47
C PRO A 32 15.45 -8.37 7.98
N ALA A 33 15.04 -7.19 8.43
CA ALA A 33 15.91 -6.22 9.07
C ALA A 33 16.45 -6.75 10.41
N THR A 34 17.65 -6.34 10.74
CA THR A 34 18.23 -6.51 12.07
C THR A 34 17.69 -5.44 13.03
N LYS A 35 17.74 -5.73 14.34
CA LYS A 35 17.41 -4.74 15.38
C LYS A 35 18.25 -3.45 15.26
N LYS A 36 19.51 -3.57 14.83
CA LYS A 36 20.41 -2.42 14.63
C LYS A 36 19.92 -1.53 13.49
N GLU A 37 19.52 -2.12 12.37
CA GLU A 37 18.95 -1.37 11.24
C GLU A 37 17.66 -0.65 11.65
N ILE A 38 16.80 -1.30 12.44
CA ILE A 38 15.60 -0.64 12.99
C ILE A 38 15.95 0.53 13.89
N THR A 39 16.91 0.39 14.82
CA THR A 39 17.35 1.50 15.67
C THR A 39 17.92 2.66 14.85
N ILE A 40 18.63 2.39 13.75
CA ILE A 40 19.14 3.42 12.84
C ILE A 40 17.97 4.13 12.13
N LEU A 41 16.99 3.37 11.63
CA LEU A 41 15.80 3.93 10.98
C LEU A 41 15.00 4.83 11.93
N GLU A 42 14.70 4.36 13.14
CA GLU A 42 14.03 5.15 14.18
C GLU A 42 14.81 6.42 14.54
N GLY A 43 16.14 6.32 14.60
CA GLY A 43 17.01 7.48 14.82
C GLY A 43 16.99 8.50 13.68
N LYS A 44 16.85 8.05 12.42
CA LYS A 44 16.68 8.94 11.25
C LYS A 44 15.30 9.61 11.23
N LEU A 45 14.24 8.86 11.58
CA LEU A 45 12.86 9.35 11.60
C LEU A 45 12.57 10.25 12.82
N GLY A 46 13.32 10.08 13.91
CA GLY A 46 13.15 10.84 15.15
C GLY A 46 12.06 10.29 16.09
N PHE A 47 11.50 9.11 15.80
CA PHE A 47 10.48 8.45 16.63
C PHE A 47 10.53 6.91 16.48
N GLU A 48 9.87 6.20 17.39
CA GLU A 48 9.76 4.75 17.34
C GLU A 48 8.78 4.31 16.25
N LEU A 49 9.13 3.28 15.49
CA LEU A 49 8.27 2.77 14.43
C LEU A 49 6.96 2.20 14.99
N PRO A 50 5.85 2.32 14.24
CA PRO A 50 4.60 1.61 14.53
C PRO A 50 4.86 0.12 14.69
N LEU A 51 4.23 -0.50 15.67
CA LEU A 51 4.47 -1.90 16.05
C LEU A 51 4.23 -2.85 14.88
N SER A 52 3.17 -2.62 14.10
CA SER A 52 2.85 -3.44 12.94
C SER A 52 3.92 -3.38 11.85
N LEU A 53 4.42 -2.18 11.52
CA LEU A 53 5.52 -2.01 10.56
C LEU A 53 6.84 -2.60 11.09
N LYS A 54 7.18 -2.33 12.35
CA LYS A 54 8.39 -2.83 13.01
C LYS A 54 8.43 -4.36 13.01
N GLU A 55 7.30 -5.01 13.29
CA GLU A 55 7.18 -6.46 13.22
C GLU A 55 7.43 -6.99 11.81
N VAL A 56 6.82 -6.39 10.78
CA VAL A 56 7.05 -6.80 9.38
C VAL A 56 8.52 -6.66 8.99
N LEU A 57 9.14 -5.52 9.29
CA LEU A 57 10.54 -5.29 8.94
C LEU A 57 11.46 -6.32 9.63
N LEU A 58 11.21 -6.65 10.90
CA LEU A 58 12.03 -7.60 11.67
C LEU A 58 11.79 -9.08 11.37
N THR A 59 10.62 -9.43 10.82
CA THR A 59 10.19 -10.84 10.69
C THR A 59 9.92 -11.29 9.27
N PHE A 60 9.70 -10.36 8.35
CA PHE A 60 9.42 -10.64 6.95
C PHE A 60 10.52 -10.12 6.03
N SER A 61 10.64 -8.79 5.89
CA SER A 61 11.56 -8.22 4.92
C SER A 61 11.82 -6.74 5.16
N LYS A 62 13.09 -6.36 5.05
CA LYS A 62 13.53 -4.95 5.08
C LYS A 62 13.28 -4.21 3.77
N ARG A 63 13.05 -4.93 2.67
CA ARG A 63 12.79 -4.37 1.35
C ARG A 63 11.95 -5.31 0.50
N VAL A 64 10.87 -4.78 -0.04
CA VAL A 64 10.03 -5.47 -1.04
C VAL A 64 9.87 -4.57 -2.24
N GLU A 65 9.86 -5.19 -3.41
CA GLU A 65 9.41 -4.58 -4.66
C GLU A 65 8.58 -5.62 -5.40
N PHE A 66 7.30 -5.32 -5.59
CA PHE A 66 6.41 -6.10 -6.43
C PHE A 66 5.63 -5.15 -7.32
N ARG A 67 5.93 -5.19 -8.62
CA ARG A 67 5.30 -4.32 -9.61
C ARG A 67 4.96 -5.08 -10.87
N TRP A 68 3.73 -4.89 -11.34
CA TRP A 68 3.25 -5.48 -12.57
C TRP A 68 2.26 -4.57 -13.30
N PHE A 69 2.13 -4.80 -14.60
CA PHE A 69 1.24 -4.08 -15.50
C PHE A 69 0.49 -5.08 -16.38
N PHE A 70 -0.79 -4.82 -16.64
CA PHE A 70 -1.50 -5.51 -17.70
C PHE A 70 -0.89 -5.18 -19.08
N PRO A 71 -1.07 -6.04 -20.09
CA PRO A 71 -0.67 -5.72 -21.46
C PRO A 71 -1.41 -4.48 -21.99
N ASP A 72 -0.77 -3.77 -22.92
CA ASP A 72 -1.40 -2.62 -23.59
C ASP A 72 -2.76 -2.99 -24.20
N GLY A 73 -3.80 -2.21 -23.88
CA GLY A 73 -5.16 -2.41 -24.36
C GLY A 73 -5.93 -3.56 -23.69
N TYR A 74 -5.35 -4.20 -22.66
CA TYR A 74 -6.10 -5.10 -21.80
C TYR A 74 -6.91 -4.30 -20.80
N GLU A 75 -8.23 -4.39 -20.90
CA GLU A 75 -9.18 -3.70 -20.02
C GLU A 75 -10.08 -4.71 -19.33
N LEU A 76 -10.38 -4.46 -18.06
CA LEU A 76 -11.39 -5.20 -17.32
C LEU A 76 -12.75 -4.50 -17.46
N ASP A 77 -13.84 -5.25 -17.29
CA ASP A 77 -15.18 -4.71 -17.46
C ASP A 77 -15.75 -4.06 -16.18
N GLY A 78 -16.50 -2.97 -16.35
CA GLY A 78 -17.29 -2.32 -15.30
C GLY A 78 -16.42 -1.65 -14.24
N ASP A 79 -16.71 -1.89 -12.96
CA ASP A 79 -16.02 -1.27 -11.82
C ASP A 79 -14.53 -1.63 -11.73
N LEU A 80 -14.07 -2.63 -12.49
CA LEU A 80 -12.66 -3.05 -12.54
C LEU A 80 -11.87 -2.35 -13.66
N SER A 81 -12.53 -1.55 -14.52
CA SER A 81 -11.94 -0.99 -15.74
C SER A 81 -10.76 -0.04 -15.52
N LEU A 82 -10.63 0.51 -14.32
CA LEU A 82 -9.53 1.42 -13.96
C LEU A 82 -8.30 0.68 -13.42
N ILE A 83 -8.37 -0.63 -13.23
CA ILE A 83 -7.25 -1.45 -12.78
C ILE A 83 -6.37 -1.77 -13.99
N SER A 84 -5.14 -1.28 -13.94
CA SER A 84 -4.14 -1.45 -15.00
C SER A 84 -2.81 -2.03 -14.49
N SER A 85 -2.59 -2.00 -13.17
CA SER A 85 -1.31 -2.35 -12.55
C SER A 85 -1.46 -2.74 -11.09
N GLY A 86 -0.38 -3.29 -10.53
CA GLY A 86 -0.18 -3.43 -9.11
C GLY A 86 1.19 -2.97 -8.70
N ASP A 87 1.26 -2.31 -7.54
CA ASP A 87 2.51 -1.81 -6.96
C ASP A 87 2.50 -2.01 -5.45
N ARG A 88 3.57 -2.63 -4.98
CA ARG A 88 3.93 -2.63 -3.58
C ARG A 88 5.43 -2.60 -3.44
N HIS A 89 5.91 -1.50 -2.88
CA HIS A 89 7.29 -1.39 -2.49
C HIS A 89 7.49 -0.72 -1.13
N TRP A 90 8.58 -1.07 -0.47
CA TRP A 90 9.16 -0.35 0.66
C TRP A 90 10.62 -0.73 0.80
N SER A 91 11.41 0.14 1.43
CA SER A 91 12.75 -0.18 1.91
C SER A 91 13.09 0.71 3.10
N LEU A 92 14.11 0.36 3.88
CA LEU A 92 14.50 1.19 5.03
C LEU A 92 14.90 2.61 4.62
N ASP A 93 15.66 2.76 3.53
CA ASP A 93 16.03 4.08 3.01
C ASP A 93 14.85 4.77 2.31
N GLY A 94 14.00 4.01 1.62
CA GLY A 94 12.77 4.53 1.01
C GLY A 94 11.82 5.13 2.06
N ILE A 95 11.62 4.47 3.20
CA ILE A 95 10.78 5.01 4.29
C ILE A 95 11.28 6.38 4.76
N VAL A 96 12.60 6.59 4.82
CA VAL A 96 13.16 7.90 5.19
C VAL A 96 12.82 8.92 4.12
N GLN A 97 13.16 8.63 2.86
CA GLN A 97 12.92 9.52 1.72
C GLN A 97 11.43 9.90 1.58
N PHE A 98 10.54 8.90 1.62
CA PHE A 98 9.10 9.14 1.51
C PHE A 98 8.58 10.07 2.60
N ASN A 99 9.13 9.99 3.82
CA ASN A 99 8.70 10.85 4.91
C ASN A 99 9.25 12.27 4.78
N ASP A 100 10.48 12.44 4.28
CA ASP A 100 11.03 13.75 3.96
C ASP A 100 10.18 14.45 2.88
N ASP A 101 9.88 13.76 1.78
CA ASP A 101 9.08 14.31 0.67
C ASP A 101 7.63 14.60 1.09
N LYS A 102 6.97 13.64 1.76
CA LYS A 102 5.62 13.81 2.32
C LYS A 102 5.57 14.94 3.34
N ASN A 103 6.64 15.16 4.13
CA ASN A 103 6.70 16.28 5.07
C ASN A 103 6.79 17.62 4.34
N GLY A 104 7.48 17.68 3.19
CA GLY A 104 7.45 18.86 2.31
C GLY A 104 6.02 19.21 1.89
N TRP A 105 5.24 18.24 1.40
CA TRP A 105 3.82 18.43 1.08
C TRP A 105 3.02 18.94 2.30
N LYS A 106 3.17 18.29 3.45
CA LYS A 106 2.48 18.66 4.69
C LYS A 106 2.86 20.07 5.18
N ASP A 107 4.12 20.47 5.08
CA ASP A 107 4.60 21.76 5.61
C ASP A 107 4.37 22.93 4.63
N GLU A 108 4.40 22.68 3.32
CA GLU A 108 4.34 23.73 2.28
C GLU A 108 2.97 23.84 1.60
N VAL A 109 2.24 22.72 1.46
CA VAL A 109 0.98 22.64 0.69
C VAL A 109 -0.22 22.41 1.60
N PHE A 110 -0.08 21.54 2.61
CA PHE A 110 -1.15 21.16 3.54
C PHE A 110 -0.89 21.55 5.02
N PRO A 111 -0.49 22.80 5.33
CA PRO A 111 -0.07 23.18 6.68
C PRO A 111 -1.23 23.41 7.67
N ASN A 112 -2.47 23.58 7.20
CA ASN A 112 -3.58 24.06 8.02
C ASN A 112 -4.30 22.94 8.76
N MET A 113 -3.93 22.68 10.01
CA MET A 113 -4.58 21.65 10.84
C MET A 113 -6.05 21.91 11.18
N ASP A 114 -6.59 23.11 10.94
CA ASP A 114 -8.03 23.40 11.08
C ASP A 114 -8.82 23.01 9.81
N ASP A 115 -8.14 22.76 8.70
CA ASP A 115 -8.75 22.24 7.48
C ASP A 115 -8.79 20.70 7.51
N PRO A 116 -9.95 20.06 7.30
CA PRO A 116 -10.07 18.61 7.37
C PRO A 116 -9.26 17.84 6.32
N TYR A 117 -9.03 18.44 5.14
CA TYR A 117 -8.21 17.84 4.08
C TYR A 117 -6.75 17.86 4.50
N ASP A 118 -6.24 19.04 4.87
CA ASP A 118 -4.86 19.20 5.33
C ASP A 118 -4.56 18.28 6.51
N LEU A 119 -5.47 18.19 7.49
CA LEU A 119 -5.31 17.40 8.72
C LEU A 119 -4.92 15.94 8.44
N VAL A 120 -5.36 15.35 7.33
CA VAL A 120 -5.02 13.97 6.95
C VAL A 120 -3.52 13.80 6.71
N TRP A 121 -2.81 14.82 6.26
CA TRP A 121 -1.35 14.76 6.03
C TRP A 121 -0.52 14.79 7.33
N HIS A 122 -1.12 15.17 8.45
CA HIS A 122 -0.42 15.33 9.73
C HIS A 122 -0.39 14.02 10.54
N ASN A 123 0.69 13.83 11.31
CA ASN A 123 0.92 12.64 12.15
C ASN A 123 0.88 11.32 11.37
N LYS A 124 1.50 11.30 10.19
CA LYS A 124 1.55 10.14 9.29
C LYS A 124 2.99 9.65 9.09
N LEU A 125 3.18 8.33 9.05
CA LEU A 125 4.40 7.71 8.55
C LEU A 125 4.14 7.16 7.14
N ALA A 126 4.73 7.79 6.12
CA ALA A 126 4.66 7.29 4.75
C ALA A 126 5.53 6.04 4.61
N PHE A 127 5.04 5.02 3.90
CA PHE A 127 5.83 3.80 3.63
C PHE A 127 5.88 3.44 2.14
N HIS A 128 5.10 4.12 1.30
CA HIS A 128 5.01 3.89 -0.13
C HIS A 128 4.61 5.18 -0.84
N GLU A 129 5.39 5.58 -1.83
CA GLU A 129 5.08 6.68 -2.74
C GLU A 129 4.33 6.13 -3.96
N VAL A 130 3.26 6.79 -4.40
CA VAL A 130 2.47 6.35 -5.58
C VAL A 130 3.14 6.77 -6.89
N GLY A 131 3.95 7.84 -6.85
CA GLY A 131 4.71 8.37 -7.99
C GLY A 131 4.05 9.55 -8.71
N ASN A 132 2.86 9.96 -8.26
CA ASN A 132 2.13 11.14 -8.74
C ASN A 132 2.06 12.28 -7.70
N GLY A 133 2.63 12.09 -6.50
CA GLY A 133 2.47 12.98 -5.34
C GLY A 133 1.64 12.38 -4.20
N ASP A 134 0.94 11.27 -4.46
CA ASP A 134 0.17 10.55 -3.45
C ASP A 134 1.04 9.55 -2.67
N TYR A 135 0.55 9.18 -1.49
CA TYR A 135 1.24 8.26 -0.58
C TYR A 135 0.28 7.28 0.09
N LEU A 136 0.81 6.11 0.43
CA LEU A 136 0.22 5.26 1.46
C LEU A 136 1.02 5.44 2.75
N ALA A 137 0.29 5.64 3.83
CA ALA A 137 0.86 5.97 5.12
C ALA A 137 0.19 5.22 6.27
N ILE A 138 0.86 5.15 7.41
CA ILE A 138 0.31 4.68 8.68
C ILE A 138 -0.12 5.93 9.46
N ASP A 139 -1.37 5.96 9.92
CA ASP A 139 -1.86 7.03 10.77
C ASP A 139 -1.42 6.84 12.23
N LEU A 140 -0.76 7.86 12.77
CA LEU A 140 -0.22 7.90 14.13
C LEU A 140 -0.92 8.95 15.00
N ALA A 141 -2.00 9.58 14.50
CA ALA A 141 -2.71 10.63 15.23
C ALA A 141 -3.33 10.13 16.55
N GLN A 142 -3.66 8.84 16.66
CA GLN A 142 -4.28 8.24 17.83
C GLN A 142 -3.38 7.16 18.46
N PRO A 143 -2.96 7.30 19.72
CA PRO A 143 -2.15 6.28 20.40
C PRO A 143 -2.81 4.89 20.37
N GLY A 144 -2.05 3.88 19.93
CA GLY A 144 -2.52 2.49 19.85
C GLY A 144 -3.37 2.17 18.62
N ARG A 145 -3.59 3.13 17.71
CA ARG A 145 -4.12 2.88 16.37
C ARG A 145 -3.00 3.09 15.35
N GLU A 146 -2.95 2.23 14.33
CA GLU A 146 -1.95 2.28 13.26
C GLU A 146 -2.59 2.01 11.88
N PRO A 147 -3.79 2.55 11.55
CA PRO A 147 -4.45 2.20 10.29
C PRO A 147 -3.60 2.68 9.11
N VAL A 148 -3.64 1.89 8.03
CA VAL A 148 -3.08 2.32 6.75
C VAL A 148 -4.08 3.24 6.08
N VAL A 149 -3.63 4.40 5.61
CA VAL A 149 -4.45 5.45 4.98
C VAL A 149 -3.83 5.90 3.66
N TYR A 150 -4.66 6.50 2.81
CA TYR A 150 -4.23 7.15 1.57
C TYR A 150 -4.11 8.66 1.74
N LEU A 151 -3.01 9.23 1.25
CA LEU A 151 -2.77 10.67 1.19
C LEU A 151 -2.85 11.08 -0.28
N SER A 152 -3.81 11.94 -0.62
CA SER A 152 -4.01 12.43 -1.98
C SER A 152 -3.53 13.87 -2.03
N HIS A 153 -2.80 14.22 -3.09
CA HIS A 153 -2.29 15.56 -3.32
C HIS A 153 -3.26 16.44 -4.13
N ASP A 154 -4.30 15.87 -4.76
CA ASP A 154 -5.18 16.55 -5.72
C ASP A 154 -6.64 16.08 -5.60
N ASP A 155 -7.23 16.24 -4.41
CA ASP A 155 -8.66 15.98 -4.12
C ASP A 155 -9.19 14.57 -4.50
N GLY A 156 -8.33 13.54 -4.47
CA GLY A 156 -8.72 12.16 -4.73
C GLY A 156 -9.73 11.62 -3.71
N GLU A 157 -10.71 10.84 -4.18
CA GLU A 157 -11.78 10.26 -3.36
C GLU A 157 -11.23 9.34 -2.25
N GLY A 158 -10.04 8.78 -2.46
CA GLY A 158 -9.36 7.95 -1.48
C GLY A 158 -8.80 8.71 -0.28
N HIS A 159 -8.74 10.04 -0.31
CA HIS A 159 -8.05 10.84 0.69
C HIS A 159 -8.56 10.58 2.11
N GLY A 160 -7.65 10.15 3.00
CA GLY A 160 -7.96 9.86 4.40
C GLY A 160 -8.76 8.58 4.64
N ILE A 161 -9.11 7.82 3.59
CA ILE A 161 -9.77 6.52 3.76
C ILE A 161 -8.79 5.55 4.43
N GLU A 162 -9.25 4.93 5.52
CA GLU A 162 -8.53 3.83 6.13
C GLU A 162 -8.69 2.56 5.26
N LEU A 163 -7.56 1.99 4.84
CA LEU A 163 -7.46 0.82 3.96
C LEU A 163 -7.32 -0.49 4.73
N ALA A 164 -6.73 -0.45 5.92
CA ALA A 164 -6.62 -1.58 6.85
C ALA A 164 -6.39 -1.07 8.28
N LYS A 165 -6.62 -1.92 9.29
CA LYS A 165 -6.42 -1.53 10.70
C LYS A 165 -4.96 -1.32 11.10
N ASP A 166 -4.06 -1.98 10.39
CA ASP A 166 -2.63 -1.98 10.63
C ASP A 166 -1.85 -2.42 9.37
N PHE A 167 -0.54 -2.22 9.38
CA PHE A 167 0.31 -2.54 8.23
C PHE A 167 0.32 -4.05 7.89
N LYS A 168 0.18 -4.93 8.89
CA LYS A 168 0.19 -6.39 8.65
C LYS A 168 -1.08 -6.83 7.95
N GLU A 169 -2.23 -6.34 8.41
CA GLU A 169 -3.50 -6.58 7.75
C GLU A 169 -3.50 -6.01 6.34
N PHE A 170 -2.99 -4.79 6.15
CA PHE A 170 -2.86 -4.18 4.83
C PHE A 170 -2.08 -5.07 3.85
N LEU A 171 -0.90 -5.58 4.25
CA LEU A 171 -0.11 -6.47 3.39
C LEU A 171 -0.86 -7.73 3.01
N PHE A 172 -1.64 -8.29 3.95
CA PHE A 172 -2.41 -9.50 3.66
C PHE A 172 -3.56 -9.24 2.70
N ILE A 173 -4.41 -8.26 2.99
CA ILE A 173 -5.58 -7.97 2.15
C ILE A 173 -5.15 -7.49 0.76
N SER A 174 -4.10 -6.67 0.66
CA SER A 174 -3.59 -6.19 -0.63
C SER A 174 -2.95 -7.34 -1.42
N SER A 175 -2.25 -8.27 -0.78
CA SER A 175 -1.69 -9.44 -1.48
C SER A 175 -2.76 -10.30 -2.15
N ARG A 176 -3.94 -10.42 -1.55
CA ARG A 176 -5.08 -11.18 -2.09
C ARG A 176 -5.68 -10.54 -3.33
N LEU A 177 -5.33 -9.28 -3.59
CA LEU A 177 -5.71 -8.50 -4.76
C LEU A 177 -4.50 -8.19 -5.63
N GLY A 178 -3.39 -8.92 -5.50
CA GLY A 178 -2.22 -8.70 -6.34
C GLY A 178 -1.56 -7.35 -6.13
N CYS A 179 -1.79 -6.70 -4.99
CA CYS A 179 -1.36 -5.33 -4.74
C CYS A 179 -1.85 -4.35 -5.82
N VAL A 180 -3.10 -4.51 -6.29
CA VAL A 180 -3.73 -3.58 -7.24
C VAL A 180 -3.47 -2.14 -6.82
N GLY A 181 -2.82 -1.43 -7.74
CA GLY A 181 -2.59 0.01 -7.76
C GLY A 181 -1.87 0.67 -6.59
N GLY A 182 -1.21 1.78 -6.92
CA GLY A 182 -0.92 2.82 -5.94
C GLY A 182 -2.09 3.82 -5.81
N GLU A 183 -2.78 4.09 -6.92
CA GLU A 183 -3.81 5.14 -7.04
C GLU A 183 -5.17 4.68 -6.51
N ASP A 184 -5.95 5.62 -6.00
CA ASP A 184 -7.21 5.34 -5.30
C ASP A 184 -8.27 4.67 -6.16
N TRP A 185 -8.50 5.15 -7.37
CA TRP A 185 -9.46 4.57 -8.30
C TRP A 185 -9.21 3.09 -8.64
N GLN A 186 -8.00 2.58 -8.42
CA GLN A 186 -7.69 1.17 -8.66
C GLN A 186 -8.16 0.27 -7.50
N TRP A 187 -8.10 0.75 -6.26
CA TRP A 187 -8.50 -0.04 -5.09
C TRP A 187 -9.85 0.35 -4.49
N LEU A 188 -10.39 1.52 -4.80
CA LEU A 188 -11.72 1.98 -4.37
C LEU A 188 -12.84 0.97 -4.65
N PRO A 189 -12.87 0.26 -5.80
CA PRO A 189 -13.90 -0.76 -6.07
C PRO A 189 -13.93 -1.92 -5.06
N PHE A 190 -12.87 -2.09 -4.26
CA PHE A 190 -12.79 -3.15 -3.24
C PHE A 190 -13.22 -2.69 -1.84
N ILE A 191 -13.71 -1.47 -1.70
CA ILE A 191 -14.30 -0.94 -0.47
C ILE A 191 -15.82 -0.98 -0.61
N GLU A 192 -16.51 -1.64 0.32
CA GLU A 192 -17.97 -1.70 0.31
C GLU A 192 -18.57 -0.38 0.81
N ASP A 193 -19.64 0.11 0.16
CA ASP A 193 -20.37 1.34 0.50
C ASP A 193 -20.59 1.53 2.01
N GLY A 194 -19.86 2.50 2.60
CA GLY A 194 -19.97 2.88 4.01
C GLY A 194 -19.23 1.97 5.00
N LYS A 195 -18.44 1.01 4.54
CA LYS A 195 -17.58 0.16 5.38
C LYS A 195 -16.11 0.46 5.05
N GLY A 196 -15.37 0.86 6.08
CA GLY A 196 -13.92 1.06 5.97
C GLY A 196 -13.15 -0.24 5.69
N TYR A 197 -11.89 -0.05 5.30
CA TYR A 197 -10.92 -1.04 4.84
C TYR A 197 -11.26 -1.75 3.53
N ILE A 198 -10.21 -2.10 2.79
CA ILE A 198 -10.29 -2.95 1.60
C ILE A 198 -10.85 -4.32 2.02
N ASN A 199 -11.89 -4.77 1.33
CA ASN A 199 -12.46 -6.10 1.53
C ASN A 199 -12.04 -7.04 0.39
N PRO A 200 -11.05 -7.93 0.60
CA PRO A 200 -10.65 -8.90 -0.41
C PRO A 200 -11.70 -9.99 -0.68
N ASP A 201 -12.78 -10.05 0.10
CA ASP A 201 -13.86 -11.02 -0.03
C ASP A 201 -15.17 -10.41 -0.54
N CYS A 202 -15.19 -9.13 -0.92
CA CYS A 202 -16.36 -8.54 -1.56
C CYS A 202 -16.59 -9.11 -2.98
N ASP A 203 -17.81 -8.95 -3.50
CA ASP A 203 -18.18 -9.50 -4.82
C ASP A 203 -17.27 -8.99 -5.94
N ILE A 204 -16.83 -7.73 -5.88
CA ILE A 204 -15.92 -7.12 -6.85
C ILE A 204 -14.52 -7.75 -6.78
N ALA A 205 -14.00 -7.99 -5.57
CA ALA A 205 -12.72 -8.66 -5.35
C ALA A 205 -12.74 -10.12 -5.82
N VAL A 206 -13.84 -10.84 -5.59
CA VAL A 206 -14.04 -12.21 -6.08
C VAL A 206 -14.06 -12.20 -7.61
N LYS A 207 -14.87 -11.32 -8.22
CA LYS A 207 -14.94 -11.16 -9.68
C LYS A 207 -13.58 -10.85 -10.30
N PHE A 208 -12.79 -9.97 -9.67
CA PHE A 208 -11.44 -9.65 -10.12
C PHE A 208 -10.55 -10.90 -10.18
N ARG A 209 -10.49 -11.67 -9.09
CA ARG A 209 -9.71 -12.91 -9.03
C ARG A 209 -10.21 -13.97 -10.02
N GLU A 210 -11.52 -14.12 -10.17
CA GLU A 210 -12.12 -15.06 -11.12
C GLU A 210 -11.81 -14.68 -12.58
N THR A 211 -11.86 -13.39 -12.92
CA THR A 211 -11.52 -12.89 -14.25
C THR A 211 -10.06 -13.19 -14.61
N LEU A 212 -9.17 -13.10 -13.63
CA LEU A 212 -7.76 -13.44 -13.78
C LEU A 212 -7.47 -14.95 -13.62
N GLY A 213 -8.43 -15.76 -13.16
CA GLY A 213 -8.22 -17.17 -12.84
C GLY A 213 -7.27 -17.41 -11.65
N VAL A 214 -7.14 -16.43 -10.74
CA VAL A 214 -6.30 -16.51 -9.54
C VAL A 214 -7.10 -17.04 -8.35
N LYS A 215 -6.52 -17.96 -7.57
CA LYS A 215 -7.06 -18.35 -6.26
C LYS A 215 -6.18 -17.74 -5.17
N ALA A 216 -6.67 -16.73 -4.46
CA ALA A 216 -5.96 -16.01 -3.41
C ALA A 216 -6.92 -15.54 -2.31
#